data_AF-F2L6T6-F1
#
_entry.id   AF-F2L6T6-F1
#
_cell.length_a   1.000
_cell.length_b   1.000
_cell.length_c   1.000
_cell.angle_alpha   90.00
_cell.angle_beta   90.00
_cell.angle_gamma   90.00
#
_symmetry.space_group_name_H-M   'P 1'
#
loop_
_entity.id
_entity.type
_entity.pdbx_description
1 polymer ?
#
loop_
_entity_poly.entity_id
_entity_poly.type
_entity_poly.pdbx_seq_one_letter_code
_entity_poly.pdbx_strand_id
1 'polypeptide(L)'
;MATPPKISAVERDAAIARIDRRHARIDDPRRSELGTDPRDVLEFVLNRGPVGVPRWVAAADHADALVLWTWCWWEDRRTERRLLRQGLSAGLSLADLGAPLGITTRQGVRDRLDRLSGLLEYDRPDEQLTRTARREHRARDARQAWIDDHRDEVRAVLLALLLQARRVLGDGGNAEHTAHPDQCASHPAQEWLDEVDADYSDDALTPATLAAAGLVVAELRSSDPVLSLDRHHRIHGTLRALDTLRARLAAI
;
A
#
# COMPACT_ATOMS: atom_id res chain seq x y z
N MET A 1 -20.14 5.21 2.72
CA MET A 1 -20.72 5.00 1.38
C MET A 1 -20.72 3.49 1.13
N ALA A 2 -21.81 2.90 0.66
CA ALA A 2 -21.85 1.45 0.40
C ALA A 2 -20.91 1.10 -0.76
N THR A 3 -20.16 0.00 -0.64
CA THR A 3 -19.38 -0.52 -1.77
C THR A 3 -20.33 -1.04 -2.83
N PRO A 4 -20.26 -0.53 -4.07
CA PRO A 4 -21.14 -0.99 -5.13
C PRO A 4 -20.77 -2.41 -5.56
N PRO A 5 -21.72 -3.21 -6.08
CA PRO A 5 -21.43 -4.57 -6.50
C PRO A 5 -20.38 -4.61 -7.61
N LYS A 6 -19.59 -5.69 -7.68
CA LYS A 6 -18.72 -5.93 -8.83
C LYS A 6 -19.58 -6.17 -10.06
N ILE A 7 -19.31 -5.37 -11.09
CA ILE A 7 -19.78 -5.63 -12.45
C ILE A 7 -18.70 -6.44 -13.15
N SER A 8 -19.07 -7.39 -14.00
CA SER A 8 -18.16 -8.17 -14.85
C SER A 8 -17.95 -7.50 -16.22
N ALA A 9 -16.88 -7.88 -16.93
CA ALA A 9 -16.64 -7.38 -18.29
C ALA A 9 -17.80 -7.73 -19.24
N VAL A 10 -18.42 -8.90 -19.06
CA VAL A 10 -19.59 -9.34 -19.83
C VAL A 10 -20.79 -8.45 -19.57
N GLU A 11 -21.05 -8.08 -18.31
CA GLU A 11 -22.16 -7.18 -17.96
C GLU A 11 -21.94 -5.76 -18.49
N ARG A 12 -20.69 -5.26 -18.44
CA ARG A 12 -20.29 -4.01 -19.09
C ARG A 12 -20.59 -4.05 -20.59
N ASP A 13 -20.09 -5.07 -21.29
CA ASP A 13 -20.27 -5.20 -22.75
C ASP A 13 -21.75 -5.33 -23.12
N ALA A 14 -22.51 -6.08 -22.33
CA ALA A 14 -23.95 -6.21 -22.51
C ALA A 14 -24.67 -4.86 -22.33
N ALA A 15 -24.24 -4.02 -21.39
CA ALA A 15 -24.81 -2.68 -21.18
C ALA A 15 -24.52 -1.75 -22.37
N ILE A 16 -23.27 -1.70 -22.85
CA ILE A 16 -22.90 -0.94 -24.05
C ILE A 16 -23.74 -1.39 -25.24
N ALA A 17 -23.82 -2.70 -25.47
CA ALA A 17 -24.59 -3.26 -26.58
C ALA A 17 -26.10 -3.00 -26.47
N ARG A 18 -26.66 -2.90 -25.26
CA ARG A 18 -28.08 -2.54 -25.06
C ARG A 18 -28.33 -1.08 -25.40
N ILE A 19 -27.44 -0.18 -24.99
CA ILE A 19 -27.50 1.25 -25.34
C ILE A 19 -27.42 1.39 -26.86
N ASP A 20 -26.37 0.85 -27.49
CA ASP A 20 -26.18 0.93 -28.96
C ASP A 20 -27.41 0.42 -29.73
N ARG A 21 -27.95 -0.75 -29.34
CA ARG A 21 -29.16 -1.32 -29.97
C ARG A 21 -30.39 -0.43 -29.82
N ARG A 22 -30.56 0.24 -28.67
CA ARG A 22 -31.70 1.15 -28.45
C ARG A 22 -31.58 2.40 -29.31
N HIS A 23 -30.37 2.94 -29.45
CA HIS A 23 -30.08 4.09 -30.31
C HIS A 23 -30.18 3.74 -31.80
N ALA A 24 -29.78 2.53 -32.20
CA ALA A 24 -30.02 2.02 -33.55
C ALA A 24 -31.52 1.90 -33.85
N ARG A 25 -32.33 1.44 -32.89
CA ARG A 25 -33.77 1.22 -33.08
C ARG A 25 -34.56 2.51 -33.31
N ILE A 26 -34.07 3.63 -32.79
CA ILE A 26 -34.73 4.94 -32.93
C ILE A 26 -34.07 5.79 -34.03
N ASP A 27 -33.14 5.22 -34.80
CA ASP A 27 -32.34 5.93 -35.79
C ASP A 27 -31.71 7.21 -35.23
N ASP A 28 -31.10 7.12 -34.04
CA ASP A 28 -30.51 8.28 -33.37
C ASP A 28 -29.38 8.87 -34.24
N PRO A 29 -29.50 10.14 -34.70
CA PRO A 29 -28.48 10.75 -35.55
C PRO A 29 -27.11 10.88 -34.87
N ARG A 30 -27.08 10.88 -33.53
CA ARG A 30 -25.83 10.96 -32.74
C ARG A 30 -25.25 9.60 -32.42
N ARG A 31 -25.84 8.49 -32.87
CA ARG A 31 -25.36 7.13 -32.56
C ARG A 31 -23.87 6.93 -32.88
N SER A 32 -23.35 7.56 -33.93
CA SER A 32 -21.92 7.48 -34.28
C SER A 32 -20.98 8.03 -33.21
N GLU A 33 -21.48 8.85 -32.28
CA GLU A 33 -20.73 9.44 -31.16
C GLU A 33 -20.61 8.50 -29.95
N LEU A 34 -21.32 7.37 -29.90
CA LEU A 34 -21.43 6.52 -28.71
C LEU A 34 -20.09 5.97 -28.20
N GLY A 35 -19.11 5.82 -29.10
CA GLY A 35 -17.82 5.22 -28.78
C GLY A 35 -17.93 3.73 -28.40
N THR A 36 -16.82 3.17 -27.91
CA THR A 36 -16.74 1.79 -27.40
C THR A 36 -16.17 1.71 -25.99
N ASP A 37 -15.52 2.77 -25.50
CA ASP A 37 -15.09 2.86 -24.12
C ASP A 37 -16.31 3.17 -23.21
N PRO A 38 -16.43 2.51 -22.04
CA PRO A 38 -17.50 2.80 -21.08
C PRO A 38 -17.61 4.28 -20.70
N ARG A 39 -16.50 5.03 -20.64
CA ARG A 39 -16.51 6.46 -20.30
C ARG A 39 -17.09 7.30 -21.43
N ASP A 40 -16.77 6.98 -22.68
CA ASP A 40 -17.36 7.65 -23.85
C ASP A 40 -18.88 7.44 -23.88
N VAL A 41 -19.33 6.20 -23.63
CA VAL A 41 -20.76 5.86 -23.58
C VAL A 41 -21.47 6.58 -22.44
N LEU A 42 -20.83 6.69 -21.26
CA LEU A 42 -21.35 7.49 -20.15
C LEU A 42 -21.50 8.96 -20.53
N GLU A 43 -20.46 9.53 -21.13
CA GLU A 43 -20.46 10.92 -21.59
C GLU A 43 -21.58 11.15 -22.61
N PHE A 44 -21.74 10.24 -23.58
CA PHE A 44 -22.83 10.28 -24.55
C PHE A 44 -24.21 10.30 -23.87
N VAL A 45 -24.45 9.43 -22.88
CA VAL A 45 -25.73 9.36 -22.17
C VAL A 45 -26.01 10.61 -21.34
N LEU A 46 -24.98 11.21 -20.74
CA LEU A 46 -25.09 12.39 -19.88
C LEU A 46 -25.17 13.70 -20.67
N ASN A 47 -24.45 13.82 -21.78
CA ASN A 47 -24.35 15.02 -22.61
C ASN A 47 -25.34 15.03 -23.77
N ARG A 48 -26.27 14.08 -23.83
CA ARG A 48 -27.36 14.15 -24.80
C ARG A 48 -28.31 15.29 -24.42
N GLY A 49 -28.55 16.20 -25.36
CA GLY A 49 -29.56 17.24 -25.20
C GLY A 49 -30.96 16.65 -25.07
N PRO A 50 -31.97 17.47 -24.72
CA PRO A 50 -33.33 17.01 -24.45
C PRO A 50 -34.13 16.58 -25.69
N VAL A 51 -33.58 16.73 -26.89
CA VAL A 51 -34.29 16.57 -28.17
C VAL A 51 -33.88 15.27 -28.86
N GLY A 52 -34.85 14.52 -29.39
CA GLY A 52 -34.62 13.38 -30.28
C GLY A 52 -34.64 12.00 -29.62
N VAL A 53 -34.46 11.90 -28.30
CA VAL A 53 -34.46 10.60 -27.59
C VAL A 53 -35.76 10.40 -26.80
N PRO A 54 -36.54 9.34 -27.07
CA PRO A 54 -37.76 9.04 -26.31
C PRO A 54 -37.49 8.81 -24.83
N ARG A 55 -38.43 9.22 -23.96
CA ARG A 55 -38.28 9.09 -22.50
C ARG A 55 -38.00 7.66 -22.02
N TRP A 56 -38.57 6.65 -22.68
CA TRP A 56 -38.33 5.24 -22.32
C TRP A 56 -36.91 4.78 -22.68
N VAL A 57 -36.33 5.28 -23.79
CA VAL A 57 -34.91 5.08 -24.13
C VAL A 57 -34.08 5.78 -23.07
N ALA A 58 -34.43 7.02 -22.78
CA ALA A 58 -33.66 7.82 -21.83
C ALA A 58 -33.56 7.18 -20.45
N ALA A 59 -34.68 6.69 -19.91
CA ALA A 59 -34.72 5.98 -18.64
C ALA A 59 -33.89 4.69 -18.66
N ALA A 60 -34.00 3.88 -19.72
CA ALA A 60 -33.23 2.66 -19.85
C ALA A 60 -31.72 2.92 -19.97
N ASP A 61 -31.30 3.98 -20.69
CA ASP A 61 -29.89 4.37 -20.76
C ASP A 61 -29.33 4.80 -19.43
N HIS A 62 -30.11 5.51 -18.60
CA HIS A 62 -29.63 5.87 -17.27
C HIS A 62 -29.42 4.64 -16.39
N ALA A 63 -30.26 3.61 -16.52
CA ALA A 63 -30.07 2.35 -15.80
C ALA A 63 -28.80 1.63 -16.27
N ASP A 64 -28.58 1.52 -17.59
CA ASP A 64 -27.35 0.92 -18.15
C ASP A 64 -26.11 1.79 -17.83
N ALA A 65 -26.23 3.12 -17.82
CA ALA A 65 -25.17 4.04 -17.43
C ALA A 65 -24.75 3.86 -15.97
N LEU A 66 -25.68 3.56 -15.05
CA LEU A 66 -25.30 3.22 -13.67
C LEU A 66 -24.45 1.95 -13.58
N VAL A 67 -24.70 0.96 -14.45
CA VAL A 67 -23.84 -0.24 -14.57
C VAL A 67 -22.45 0.14 -15.06
N LEU A 68 -22.35 0.97 -16.11
CA LEU A 68 -21.08 1.44 -16.66
C LEU A 68 -20.30 2.29 -15.66
N TRP A 69 -20.96 3.23 -14.97
CA TRP A 69 -20.36 4.06 -13.94
C TRP A 69 -19.80 3.20 -12.79
N THR A 70 -20.56 2.19 -12.37
CA THR A 70 -20.11 1.25 -11.34
C THR A 70 -18.88 0.45 -11.80
N TRP A 71 -18.88 -0.03 -13.05
CA TRP A 71 -17.72 -0.69 -13.63
C TRP A 71 -16.49 0.22 -13.66
N CYS A 72 -16.64 1.47 -14.16
CA CYS A 72 -15.57 2.47 -14.19
C CYS A 72 -15.02 2.76 -12.80
N TRP A 73 -15.88 2.85 -11.79
CA TRP A 73 -15.45 3.04 -10.41
C TRP A 73 -14.51 1.91 -9.93
N TRP A 74 -14.83 0.65 -10.25
CA TRP A 74 -13.96 -0.48 -9.92
C TRP A 74 -12.63 -0.45 -10.69
N GLU A 75 -12.66 -0.09 -11.98
CA GLU A 75 -11.45 0.09 -12.79
C GLU A 75 -10.56 1.22 -12.25
N ASP A 76 -11.13 2.33 -11.80
CA ASP A 76 -10.39 3.43 -11.17
C ASP A 76 -9.68 2.94 -9.90
N ARG A 77 -10.34 2.12 -9.06
CA ARG A 77 -9.71 1.54 -7.86
C ARG A 77 -8.57 0.58 -8.21
N ARG A 78 -8.73 -0.24 -9.26
CA ARG A 78 -7.65 -1.12 -9.77
C ARG A 78 -6.46 -0.31 -10.28
N THR A 79 -6.74 0.74 -11.03
CA THR A 79 -5.74 1.65 -11.61
C THR A 79 -4.99 2.40 -10.51
N GLU A 80 -5.71 2.97 -9.55
CA GLU A 80 -5.13 3.66 -8.39
C GLU A 80 -4.19 2.74 -7.60
N ARG A 81 -4.63 1.51 -7.27
CA ARG A 81 -3.76 0.52 -6.59
C ARG A 81 -2.51 0.20 -7.41
N ARG A 82 -2.66 0.05 -8.73
CA ARG A 82 -1.53 -0.26 -9.63
C ARG A 82 -0.53 0.90 -9.65
N LEU A 83 -1.00 2.14 -9.82
CA LEU A 83 -0.16 3.33 -9.83
C LEU A 83 0.62 3.49 -8.52
N LEU A 84 -0.05 3.31 -7.38
CA LEU A 84 0.62 3.40 -6.07
C LEU A 84 1.73 2.33 -5.92
N ARG A 85 1.45 1.07 -6.31
CA ARG A 85 2.46 -0.01 -6.23
C ARG A 85 3.61 0.20 -7.21
N GLN A 86 3.31 0.61 -8.44
CA GLN A 86 4.33 0.89 -9.45
C GLN A 86 5.20 2.08 -9.05
N GLY A 87 4.60 3.14 -8.51
CA GLY A 87 5.32 4.29 -8.00
C GLY A 87 6.27 3.94 -6.86
N LEU A 88 5.83 3.13 -5.90
CA LEU A 88 6.71 2.60 -4.84
C LEU A 88 7.87 1.78 -5.43
N SER A 89 7.59 0.88 -6.38
CA SER A 89 8.65 0.09 -7.03
C SER A 89 9.62 0.92 -7.87
N ALA A 90 9.20 2.11 -8.30
CA ALA A 90 10.03 3.07 -9.01
C ALA A 90 10.80 4.03 -8.08
N GLY A 91 10.69 3.85 -6.75
CA GLY A 91 11.41 4.65 -5.75
C GLY A 91 10.71 5.94 -5.32
N LEU A 92 9.44 6.16 -5.68
CA LEU A 92 8.69 7.33 -5.21
C LEU A 92 8.39 7.19 -3.71
N SER A 93 8.53 8.30 -2.97
CA SER A 93 8.20 8.31 -1.55
C SER A 93 6.68 8.25 -1.35
N LEU A 94 6.25 7.76 -0.18
CA LEU A 94 4.83 7.79 0.21
C LEU A 94 4.27 9.22 0.24
N ALA A 95 5.09 10.23 0.51
CA ALA A 95 4.65 11.62 0.48
C ALA A 95 4.33 12.07 -0.95
N ASP A 96 5.19 11.74 -1.91
CA ASP A 96 5.01 12.09 -3.33
C ASP A 96 3.79 11.38 -3.93
N LEU A 97 3.57 10.12 -3.53
CA LEU A 97 2.40 9.35 -3.96
C LEU A 97 1.10 9.84 -3.31
N GLY A 98 1.17 10.37 -2.09
CA GLY A 98 0.02 10.87 -1.34
C GLY A 98 -0.43 12.27 -1.76
N ALA A 99 0.49 13.13 -2.17
CA ALA A 99 0.20 14.54 -2.47
C ALA A 99 -0.90 14.74 -3.54
N PRO A 100 -0.88 14.05 -4.71
CA PRO A 100 -1.95 14.18 -5.70
C PRO A 100 -3.32 13.66 -5.21
N LEU A 101 -3.31 12.77 -4.21
CA LEU A 101 -4.52 12.21 -3.61
C LEU A 101 -5.04 13.05 -2.42
N GLY A 102 -4.38 14.17 -2.10
CA GLY A 102 -4.69 14.99 -0.93
C GLY A 102 -4.38 14.30 0.40
N ILE A 103 -3.55 13.25 0.39
CA ILE A 103 -3.17 12.52 1.60
C ILE A 103 -1.88 13.13 2.15
N THR A 104 -1.96 13.74 3.32
CA THR A 104 -0.87 14.51 3.92
C THR A 104 0.08 13.68 4.79
N THR A 105 -0.27 12.43 5.09
CA THR A 105 0.54 11.56 5.96
C THR A 105 0.97 10.30 5.21
N ARG A 106 2.22 9.86 5.46
CA ARG A 106 2.74 8.60 4.90
C ARG A 106 1.87 7.41 5.32
N GLN A 107 1.39 7.42 6.57
CA GLN A 107 0.50 6.39 7.09
C GLN A 107 -0.84 6.37 6.35
N GLY A 108 -1.41 7.54 6.03
CA GLY A 108 -2.66 7.61 5.26
C GLY A 108 -2.54 6.99 3.86
N VAL A 109 -1.35 7.05 3.24
CA VAL A 109 -1.10 6.42 1.94
C VAL A 109 -1.01 4.91 2.07
N ARG A 110 -0.37 4.40 3.13
CA ARG A 110 -0.37 2.96 3.46
C ARG A 110 -1.79 2.46 3.72
N ASP A 111 -2.56 3.16 4.56
CA ASP A 111 -3.95 2.82 4.87
C ASP A 111 -4.83 2.84 3.61
N ARG A 112 -4.60 3.79 2.69
CA ARG A 112 -5.30 3.84 1.40
C ARG A 112 -4.95 2.61 0.53
N LEU A 113 -3.68 2.26 0.42
CA LEU A 113 -3.23 1.10 -0.36
C LEU A 113 -3.80 -0.21 0.21
N ASP A 114 -3.86 -0.32 1.54
CA ASP A 114 -4.42 -1.47 2.26
C ASP A 114 -5.92 -1.59 2.04
N ARG A 115 -6.66 -0.48 2.12
CA ARG A 115 -8.09 -0.44 1.77
C ARG A 115 -8.35 -0.85 0.33
N LEU A 116 -7.58 -0.33 -0.62
CA LEU A 116 -7.71 -0.69 -2.02
C LEU A 116 -7.42 -2.17 -2.24
N SER A 117 -6.44 -2.72 -1.52
CA SER A 117 -6.09 -4.14 -1.60
C SER A 117 -7.22 -5.01 -1.05
N GLY A 118 -7.71 -4.73 0.17
CA GLY A 118 -8.82 -5.45 0.78
C GLY A 118 -10.12 -5.35 -0.04
N LEU A 119 -10.42 -4.17 -0.57
CA LEU A 119 -11.56 -3.93 -1.45
C LEU A 119 -11.54 -4.81 -2.70
N LEU A 120 -10.39 -4.88 -3.38
CA LEU A 120 -10.29 -5.60 -4.65
C LEU A 120 -10.20 -7.11 -4.47
N GLU A 121 -9.65 -7.57 -3.34
CA GLU A 121 -9.48 -8.98 -3.01
C GLU A 121 -10.77 -9.60 -2.42
N TYR A 122 -11.47 -8.87 -1.54
CA TYR A 122 -12.60 -9.42 -0.76
C TYR A 122 -13.94 -8.73 -1.03
N ASP A 123 -14.02 -7.81 -1.97
CA ASP A 123 -15.24 -7.04 -2.29
C ASP A 123 -15.79 -6.23 -1.12
N ARG A 124 -14.92 -5.89 -0.16
CA ARG A 124 -15.29 -5.15 1.05
C ARG A 124 -14.28 -4.04 1.33
N PRO A 125 -14.72 -2.82 1.63
CA PRO A 125 -13.84 -1.68 1.86
C PRO A 125 -13.16 -1.71 3.24
N ASP A 126 -13.25 -2.83 3.96
CA ASP A 126 -13.07 -2.88 5.40
C ASP A 126 -11.62 -3.14 5.80
N GLU A 127 -10.94 -2.09 6.31
CA GLU A 127 -9.61 -2.18 6.93
C GLU A 127 -9.57 -3.19 8.08
N GLN A 128 -10.69 -3.39 8.78
CA GLN A 128 -10.73 -4.34 9.89
C GLN A 128 -10.67 -5.78 9.39
N LEU A 129 -11.23 -6.08 8.22
CA LEU A 129 -11.10 -7.40 7.61
C LEU A 129 -9.70 -7.64 7.08
N THR A 130 -9.00 -6.64 6.52
CA THR A 130 -7.59 -6.82 6.13
C THR A 130 -6.69 -6.99 7.35
N ARG A 131 -6.94 -6.26 8.45
CA ARG A 131 -6.19 -6.45 9.71
C ARG A 131 -6.49 -7.78 10.38
N THR A 132 -7.75 -8.21 10.41
CA THR A 132 -8.19 -9.48 11.01
C THR A 132 -7.78 -10.66 10.14
N ALA A 133 -7.94 -10.61 8.82
CA ALA A 133 -7.45 -11.62 7.90
C ALA A 133 -5.91 -11.68 7.89
N ARG A 134 -5.20 -10.55 7.99
CA ARG A 134 -3.75 -10.56 8.27
C ARG A 134 -3.46 -11.17 9.64
N ARG A 135 -4.22 -10.86 10.69
CA ARG A 135 -4.04 -11.49 12.02
C ARG A 135 -4.33 -12.98 11.99
N GLU A 136 -5.30 -13.45 11.22
CA GLU A 136 -5.67 -14.85 11.08
C GLU A 136 -4.72 -15.62 10.16
N HIS A 137 -4.22 -14.98 9.09
CA HIS A 137 -3.17 -15.55 8.25
C HIS A 137 -1.85 -15.60 9.01
N ARG A 138 -1.51 -14.55 9.75
CA ARG A 138 -0.42 -14.52 10.73
C ARG A 138 -0.62 -15.59 11.81
N ALA A 139 -1.80 -15.73 12.40
CA ALA A 139 -2.08 -16.77 13.41
C ALA A 139 -1.97 -18.20 12.88
N ARG A 140 -2.08 -18.41 11.56
CA ARG A 140 -1.83 -19.70 10.89
C ARG A 140 -0.35 -19.92 10.53
N ASP A 141 0.48 -18.88 10.58
CA ASP A 141 1.92 -18.95 10.37
C ASP A 141 2.62 -19.33 11.69
N ALA A 142 3.24 -20.51 11.73
CA ALA A 142 3.95 -21.02 12.90
C ALA A 142 5.03 -20.05 13.40
N ARG A 143 5.61 -19.24 12.50
CA ARG A 143 6.60 -18.22 12.85
C ARG A 143 5.97 -17.03 13.56
N GLN A 144 4.78 -16.61 13.17
CA GLN A 144 4.08 -15.58 13.93
C GLN A 144 3.66 -16.13 15.30
N ALA A 145 3.10 -17.34 15.37
CA ALA A 145 2.70 -17.92 16.64
C ALA A 145 3.87 -17.92 17.65
N TRP A 146 5.06 -18.28 17.17
CA TRP A 146 6.28 -18.18 17.97
C TRP A 146 6.64 -16.75 18.38
N ILE A 147 6.51 -15.76 17.48
CA ILE A 147 6.75 -14.33 17.80
C ILE A 147 5.76 -13.86 18.88
N ASP A 148 4.50 -14.27 18.79
CA ASP A 148 3.46 -13.93 19.76
C ASP A 148 3.75 -14.60 21.13
N ASP A 149 4.21 -15.85 21.14
CA ASP A 149 4.62 -16.58 22.35
C ASP A 149 5.89 -15.99 23.00
N HIS A 150 6.78 -15.39 22.21
CA HIS A 150 8.06 -14.81 22.66
C HIS A 150 8.05 -13.28 22.64
N ARG A 151 6.86 -12.67 22.65
CA ARG A 151 6.66 -11.25 22.35
C ARG A 151 7.50 -10.31 23.19
N ASP A 152 7.60 -10.55 24.49
CA ASP A 152 8.37 -9.70 25.40
C ASP A 152 9.88 -9.76 25.10
N GLU A 153 10.39 -10.95 24.78
CA GLU A 153 11.79 -11.15 24.36
C GLU A 153 12.05 -10.41 23.05
N VAL A 154 11.18 -10.56 22.05
CA VAL A 154 11.28 -9.89 20.75
C VAL A 154 11.26 -8.38 20.91
N ARG A 155 10.29 -7.84 21.67
CA ARG A 155 10.19 -6.39 21.92
C ARG A 155 11.42 -5.85 22.63
N ALA A 156 11.95 -6.55 23.63
CA ALA A 156 13.14 -6.11 24.36
C ALA A 156 14.37 -6.01 23.43
N VAL A 157 14.58 -7.01 22.57
CA VAL A 157 15.70 -7.02 21.61
C VAL A 157 15.55 -5.93 20.54
N LEU A 158 14.35 -5.76 19.98
CA LEU A 158 14.08 -4.72 18.98
C LEU A 158 14.23 -3.31 19.56
N LEU A 159 13.73 -3.07 20.78
CA LEU A 159 13.91 -1.79 21.46
C LEU A 159 15.40 -1.48 21.69
N ALA A 160 16.17 -2.49 22.13
CA ALA A 160 17.61 -2.34 22.29
C ALA A 160 18.28 -1.98 20.95
N LEU A 161 17.88 -2.64 19.86
CA LEU A 161 18.39 -2.35 18.51
C LEU A 161 18.09 -0.90 18.12
N LEU A 162 16.83 -0.47 18.21
CA LEU A 162 16.41 0.89 17.84
C LEU A 162 17.18 1.95 18.63
N LEU A 163 17.32 1.76 19.95
CA LEU A 163 18.05 2.70 20.81
C LEU A 163 19.55 2.75 20.48
N GLN A 164 20.21 1.60 20.31
CA GLN A 164 21.64 1.57 20.03
C GLN A 164 21.96 2.04 18.61
N ALA A 165 21.16 1.64 17.62
CA ALA A 165 21.35 2.06 16.24
C ALA A 165 21.17 3.58 16.08
N ARG A 166 20.12 4.17 16.67
CA ARG A 166 19.94 5.62 16.70
C ARG A 166 21.08 6.36 17.38
N ARG A 167 21.65 5.78 18.44
CA ARG A 167 22.82 6.37 19.12
C ARG A 167 24.04 6.35 18.22
N VAL A 168 24.38 5.21 17.62
CA VAL A 168 25.58 5.08 16.79
C VAL A 168 25.48 5.88 15.49
N LEU A 169 24.30 5.89 14.85
CA LEU A 169 24.07 6.66 13.62
C LEU A 169 23.86 8.16 13.91
N GLY A 170 23.37 8.51 15.10
CA GLY A 170 23.15 9.89 15.54
C GLY A 170 24.40 10.59 16.10
N ASP A 171 25.37 9.84 16.66
CA ASP A 171 26.64 10.40 17.16
C ASP A 171 27.59 10.87 16.05
N GLY A 172 27.24 10.67 14.77
CA GLY A 172 27.93 11.30 13.64
C GLY A 172 27.75 12.83 13.55
N GLY A 173 26.88 13.42 14.38
CA GLY A 173 26.56 14.85 14.37
C GLY A 173 27.44 15.76 15.24
N ASN A 174 28.39 15.22 16.00
CA ASN A 174 29.29 16.01 16.87
C ASN A 174 30.76 15.95 16.43
N ALA A 175 31.03 15.68 15.16
CA ALA A 175 32.31 16.04 14.56
C ALA A 175 32.20 17.46 14.00
N GLU A 176 32.70 18.44 14.75
CA GLU A 176 33.09 19.73 14.21
C GLU A 176 34.09 19.50 13.06
N HIS A 177 33.63 19.42 11.81
CA HIS A 177 34.44 19.69 10.63
C HIS A 177 33.56 19.84 9.38
N THR A 178 33.41 21.10 8.96
CA THR A 178 33.34 21.52 7.54
C THR A 178 32.93 20.45 6.53
N ALA A 179 31.64 20.33 6.20
CA ALA A 179 31.19 19.49 5.11
C ALA A 179 30.21 20.24 4.19
N HIS A 180 30.53 20.17 2.90
CA HIS A 180 29.75 20.67 1.77
C HIS A 180 28.30 20.16 1.77
N PRO A 181 27.33 20.93 1.23
CA PRO A 181 25.90 20.59 1.23
C PRO A 181 25.50 19.38 0.35
N ASP A 182 26.44 18.64 -0.23
CA ASP A 182 26.18 17.61 -1.24
C ASP A 182 26.31 16.15 -0.75
N GLN A 183 26.56 15.92 0.55
CA GLN A 183 26.66 14.56 1.09
C GLN A 183 25.97 14.44 2.45
N CYS A 184 24.63 14.39 2.42
CA CYS A 184 23.83 13.88 3.52
C CYS A 184 23.06 12.65 3.03
N ALA A 185 23.79 11.64 2.53
CA ALA A 185 23.19 10.36 2.22
C ALA A 185 22.81 9.69 3.54
N SER A 186 21.50 9.49 3.75
CA SER A 186 20.98 8.73 4.88
C SER A 186 21.63 7.35 4.90
N HIS A 187 22.10 6.89 6.06
CA HIS A 187 22.72 5.57 6.18
C HIS A 187 21.74 4.49 5.65
N PRO A 188 22.18 3.49 4.86
CA PRO A 188 21.27 2.48 4.29
C PRO A 188 20.41 1.76 5.33
N ALA A 189 20.94 1.56 6.54
CA ALA A 189 20.20 1.00 7.67
C ALA A 189 19.00 1.86 8.13
N GLN A 190 18.96 3.17 7.85
CA GLN A 190 17.95 4.10 8.35
C GLN A 190 16.55 3.77 7.83
N GLU A 191 16.44 3.39 6.55
CA GLU A 191 15.17 2.99 5.93
C GLU A 191 14.56 1.78 6.66
N TRP A 192 15.38 0.75 6.89
CA TRP A 192 14.95 -0.46 7.60
C TRP A 192 14.72 -0.21 9.10
N LEU A 193 15.45 0.72 9.72
CA LEU A 193 15.22 1.13 11.10
C LEU A 193 13.87 1.84 11.27
N ASP A 194 13.49 2.69 10.33
CA ASP A 194 12.19 3.37 10.34
C ASP A 194 11.04 2.37 10.17
N GLU A 195 11.22 1.33 9.36
CA GLU A 195 10.26 0.23 9.23
C GLU A 195 10.13 -0.57 10.54
N VAL A 196 11.24 -0.95 11.17
CA VAL A 196 11.23 -1.67 12.46
C VAL A 196 10.63 -0.82 13.57
N ASP A 197 10.90 0.49 13.61
CA ASP A 197 10.34 1.42 14.61
C ASP A 197 8.82 1.58 14.45
N ALA A 198 8.34 1.64 13.20
CA ALA A 198 6.91 1.68 12.90
C ALA A 198 6.20 0.42 13.40
N ASP A 199 6.69 -0.77 13.01
CA ASP A 199 6.12 -2.05 13.43
C ASP A 199 6.15 -2.24 14.96
N TYR A 200 7.23 -1.79 15.61
CA TYR A 200 7.39 -1.84 17.06
C TYR A 200 6.40 -0.92 17.79
N SER A 201 6.21 0.30 17.28
CA SER A 201 5.31 1.31 17.85
C SER A 201 3.85 0.93 17.69
N ASP A 202 3.48 0.37 16.55
CA ASP A 202 2.14 -0.11 16.25
C ASP A 202 1.81 -1.47 16.91
N ASP A 203 2.78 -2.03 17.64
CA ASP A 203 2.68 -3.34 18.30
C ASP A 203 2.30 -4.46 17.31
N ALA A 204 2.77 -4.32 16.08
CA ALA A 204 2.40 -5.11 14.92
C ALA A 204 3.55 -6.01 14.43
N LEU A 205 4.34 -6.56 15.35
CA LEU A 205 5.51 -7.38 15.05
C LEU A 205 5.16 -8.60 14.18
N THR A 206 5.95 -8.83 13.14
CA THR A 206 5.81 -9.96 12.21
C THR A 206 7.15 -10.59 11.85
N PRO A 207 7.17 -11.76 11.17
CA PRO A 207 8.41 -12.30 10.61
C PRO A 207 9.14 -11.31 9.68
N ALA A 208 8.39 -10.44 8.98
CA ALA A 208 8.98 -9.39 8.14
C ALA A 208 9.73 -8.34 8.98
N THR A 209 9.19 -7.95 10.13
CA THR A 209 9.87 -7.05 11.08
C THR A 209 11.23 -7.61 11.51
N LEU A 210 11.31 -8.93 11.78
CA LEU A 210 12.57 -9.60 12.13
C LEU A 210 13.51 -9.78 10.93
N ALA A 211 12.99 -9.87 9.71
CA ALA A 211 13.79 -9.83 8.50
C ALA A 211 14.40 -8.43 8.26
N ALA A 212 13.60 -7.37 8.39
CA ALA A 212 14.03 -5.97 8.28
C ALA A 212 15.08 -5.63 9.35
N ALA A 213 14.85 -6.01 10.61
CA ALA A 213 15.84 -5.87 11.68
C ALA A 213 17.14 -6.64 11.34
N GLY A 214 17.03 -7.77 10.63
CA GLY A 214 18.16 -8.49 10.10
C GLY A 214 19.00 -7.73 9.06
N LEU A 215 18.34 -6.97 8.18
CA LEU A 215 19.00 -6.10 7.22
C LEU A 215 19.70 -4.94 7.93
N VAL A 216 19.03 -4.32 8.91
CA VAL A 216 19.66 -3.31 9.80
C VAL A 216 20.95 -3.86 10.41
N VAL A 217 20.92 -5.08 10.95
CA VAL A 217 22.12 -5.68 11.56
C VAL A 217 23.24 -5.90 10.54
N ALA A 218 22.92 -6.34 9.33
CA ALA A 218 23.92 -6.52 8.28
C ALA A 218 24.61 -5.19 7.94
N GLU A 219 23.83 -4.15 7.71
CA GLU A 219 24.32 -2.80 7.39
C GLU A 219 25.13 -2.19 8.55
N LEU A 220 24.65 -2.32 9.79
CA LEU A 220 25.36 -1.81 10.96
C LEU A 220 26.67 -2.55 11.22
N ARG A 221 26.80 -3.85 10.93
CA ARG A 221 28.08 -4.55 11.14
C ARG A 221 29.17 -4.07 10.20
N SER A 222 28.82 -3.62 9.00
CA SER A 222 29.76 -3.13 8.00
C SER A 222 30.01 -1.63 8.09
N SER A 223 29.35 -0.89 8.98
CA SER A 223 29.48 0.55 9.05
C SER A 223 30.69 0.99 9.89
N ASP A 224 31.46 1.96 9.38
CA ASP A 224 32.62 2.53 10.08
C ASP A 224 32.31 3.03 11.50
N PRO A 225 31.14 3.67 11.77
CA PRO A 225 30.78 4.08 13.12
C PRO A 225 30.61 2.92 14.10
N VAL A 226 30.29 1.71 13.63
CA VAL A 226 30.16 0.52 14.49
C VAL A 226 31.48 -0.22 14.61
N LEU A 227 32.26 -0.29 13.52
CA LEU A 227 33.57 -0.96 13.51
C LEU A 227 34.62 -0.24 14.37
N SER A 228 34.47 1.07 14.56
CA SER A 228 35.36 1.91 15.38
C SER A 228 35.04 1.85 16.89
N LEU A 229 33.92 1.25 17.29
CA LEU A 229 33.52 1.14 18.69
C LEU A 229 34.27 0.02 19.41
N ASP A 230 34.40 0.15 20.73
CA ASP A 230 34.96 -0.91 21.56
C ASP A 230 34.13 -2.21 21.45
N ARG A 231 34.80 -3.35 21.45
CA ARG A 231 34.18 -4.68 21.34
C ARG A 231 33.14 -4.98 22.42
N HIS A 232 33.16 -4.29 23.56
CA HIS A 232 32.18 -4.39 24.64
C HIS A 232 31.06 -3.35 24.54
N HIS A 233 31.05 -2.52 23.49
CA HIS A 233 29.96 -1.59 23.23
C HIS A 233 28.64 -2.37 23.08
N ARG A 234 27.58 -1.82 23.68
CA ARG A 234 26.27 -2.49 23.80
C ARG A 234 25.64 -2.85 22.45
N ILE A 235 26.01 -2.13 21.38
CA ILE A 235 25.57 -2.45 20.02
C ILE A 235 25.93 -3.89 19.66
N HIS A 236 27.16 -4.35 19.90
CA HIS A 236 27.58 -5.69 19.49
C HIS A 236 26.80 -6.81 20.21
N GLY A 237 26.49 -6.61 21.50
CA GLY A 237 25.62 -7.52 22.24
C GLY A 237 24.19 -7.55 21.66
N THR A 238 23.68 -6.39 21.26
CA THR A 238 22.35 -6.24 20.65
C THR A 238 22.27 -6.93 19.29
N LEU A 239 23.29 -6.76 18.43
CA LEU A 239 23.34 -7.42 17.13
C LEU A 239 23.33 -8.96 17.28
N ARG A 240 24.12 -9.51 18.22
CA ARG A 240 24.15 -10.95 18.51
C ARG A 240 22.83 -11.48 19.08
N ALA A 241 22.19 -10.70 19.95
CA ALA A 241 20.89 -11.07 20.50
C ALA A 241 19.83 -11.18 19.38
N LEU A 242 19.83 -10.24 18.43
CA LEU A 242 18.93 -10.31 17.28
C LEU A 242 19.25 -11.51 16.36
N ASP A 243 20.52 -11.81 16.11
CA ASP A 243 20.89 -13.01 15.33
C ASP A 243 20.39 -14.30 15.98
N THR A 244 20.52 -14.40 17.31
CA THR A 244 20.05 -15.55 18.08
C THR A 244 18.53 -15.70 17.94
N LEU A 245 17.80 -14.59 18.01
CA LEU A 245 16.36 -14.55 17.86
C LEU A 245 15.95 -14.98 16.44
N ARG A 246 16.61 -14.45 15.41
CA ARG A 246 16.37 -14.82 14.00
C ARG A 246 16.71 -16.28 13.72
N ALA A 247 17.77 -16.82 14.30
CA ALA A 247 18.14 -18.22 14.17
C ALA A 247 17.09 -19.15 14.79
N ARG A 248 16.56 -18.80 15.96
CA ARG A 248 15.45 -19.53 16.61
C ARG A 248 14.19 -19.51 15.76
N LEU A 249 13.84 -18.36 15.18
CA LEU A 249 12.69 -18.23 14.27
C LEU A 249 12.87 -19.05 12.98
N ALA A 250 14.09 -19.09 12.43
CA ALA A 250 14.38 -19.83 11.20
C ALA A 250 14.35 -21.36 11.38
N ALA A 251 14.48 -21.84 12.62
CA ALA A 251 14.38 -23.26 12.96
C ALA A 251 12.92 -23.77 13.04
N ILE A 252 11.94 -22.89 12.76
CA ILE A 252 10.50 -23.15 12.69
C ILE A 252 10.06 -23.23 11.23
#